data_AF-A0A966QG89-F1
#
_entry.id   AF-A0A966QG89-F1
#
_cell.length_a   1.000
_cell.length_b   1.000
_cell.length_c   1.000
_cell.angle_alpha   90.00
_cell.angle_beta   90.00
_cell.angle_gamma   90.00
#
_symmetry.space_group_name_H-M   'P 1'
#
loop_
_entity.id
_entity.type
_entity.pdbx_description
1 polymer ?
#
loop_
_entity_poly.entity_id
_entity_poly.type
_entity_poly.pdbx_seq_one_letter_code
_entity_poly.pdbx_strand_id
1 'polypeptide(L)'
;FMAKGETRAMPKLLHHLWHDRVNMEFAEACMQAMFWHQGMGGRFNDYLESDAYRSNADRAIKAYFKGNPVMLGLYALFPEMFLEKVRQLSYYANLGLFWEVMAPVFFEMSDLYDEGKLTSVPEAMDFLVNGIFAVAGRPIYHHVFIRGECFEIIPKSEGFTWLYEAALPYVEAVFYRTSPFRGTKSYNAQANQVPADQADFHYGILYADVFPVGSAGIPPTLLMQDMLHFLPPYLEEMYREHKRGEEDQLIQLGITFQRSMYNVTSAVIQALRCALLYPLDDTNPEHLMANRRFFEAQMDRFLRPEARLPDIQSQDYR
;
A
#
# COMPACT_ATOMS: atom_id res chain seq x y z
N PHE A 1 -8.37 -4.80 18.21
CA PHE A 1 -9.73 -4.61 17.67
C PHE A 1 -10.81 -5.10 18.65
N MET A 2 -11.04 -6.41 18.86
CA MET A 2 -12.19 -6.90 19.67
C MET A 2 -12.30 -6.36 21.11
N ALA A 3 -11.21 -5.83 21.70
CA ALA A 3 -11.24 -5.18 23.01
C ALA A 3 -11.58 -3.67 22.97
N LYS A 4 -11.44 -3.03 21.81
CA LYS A 4 -11.70 -1.60 21.55
C LYS A 4 -12.80 -1.40 20.48
N GLY A 5 -13.53 -2.47 20.14
CA GLY A 5 -14.60 -2.42 19.15
C GLY A 5 -15.79 -1.63 19.65
N GLU A 6 -16.71 -1.31 18.74
CA GLU A 6 -17.90 -0.52 19.04
C GLU A 6 -19.01 -1.35 19.72
N THR A 7 -18.91 -2.68 19.64
CA THR A 7 -19.90 -3.59 20.22
C THR A 7 -19.40 -4.24 21.51
N ARG A 8 -20.34 -4.86 22.25
CA ARG A 8 -20.00 -5.68 23.43
C ARG A 8 -19.18 -6.90 23.04
N ALA A 9 -18.52 -7.52 24.02
CA ALA A 9 -17.79 -8.77 23.81
C ALA A 9 -18.70 -9.86 23.20
N MET A 10 -18.38 -10.29 21.98
CA MET A 10 -19.13 -11.30 21.23
C MET A 10 -18.18 -12.25 20.48
N PRO A 11 -18.67 -13.40 20.00
CA PRO A 11 -17.94 -14.23 19.05
C PRO A 11 -17.57 -13.47 17.76
N LYS A 12 -16.40 -13.79 17.18
CA LYS A 12 -15.87 -13.15 15.96
C LYS A 12 -16.88 -13.06 14.79
N LEU A 13 -17.69 -14.10 14.59
CA LEU A 13 -18.70 -14.11 13.53
C LEU A 13 -19.75 -13.01 13.73
N LEU A 14 -20.21 -12.80 14.95
CA LEU A 14 -21.20 -11.77 15.26
C LEU A 14 -20.60 -10.36 15.12
N HIS A 15 -19.35 -10.17 15.55
CA HIS A 15 -18.59 -8.95 15.27
C HIS A 15 -18.54 -8.66 13.76
N HIS A 16 -18.25 -9.66 12.93
CA HIS A 16 -18.20 -9.48 11.47
C HIS A 16 -19.56 -9.15 10.84
N LEU A 17 -20.62 -9.84 11.27
CA LEU A 17 -21.98 -9.59 10.78
C LEU A 17 -22.50 -8.20 11.17
N TRP A 18 -22.02 -7.65 12.29
CA TRP A 18 -22.38 -6.33 12.78
C TRP A 18 -21.41 -5.22 12.35
N HIS A 19 -20.47 -5.52 11.45
CA HIS A 19 -19.45 -4.60 10.94
C HIS A 19 -18.49 -4.03 12.00
N ASP A 20 -18.46 -4.63 13.20
CA ASP A 20 -17.45 -4.33 14.22
C ASP A 20 -16.21 -5.19 13.96
N ARG A 21 -15.44 -4.80 12.94
CA ARG A 21 -14.25 -5.52 12.48
C ARG A 21 -13.25 -4.57 11.81
N VAL A 22 -12.04 -5.08 11.62
CA VAL A 22 -11.09 -4.48 10.68
C VAL A 22 -11.63 -4.61 9.25
N ASN A 23 -11.66 -3.50 8.52
CA ASN A 23 -12.10 -3.38 7.14
C ASN A 23 -11.02 -3.88 6.17
N MET A 24 -10.79 -5.20 6.17
CA MET A 24 -9.81 -5.88 5.31
C MET A 24 -10.02 -5.60 3.81
N GLU A 25 -11.21 -5.17 3.40
CA GLU A 25 -11.53 -4.77 2.03
C GLU A 25 -10.62 -3.65 1.51
N PHE A 26 -10.16 -2.75 2.39
CA PHE A 26 -9.21 -1.73 1.98
C PHE A 26 -7.86 -2.35 1.59
N ALA A 27 -7.41 -3.36 2.33
CA ALA A 27 -6.22 -4.12 1.98
C ALA A 27 -6.38 -4.88 0.66
N GLU A 28 -7.56 -5.48 0.44
CA GLU A 28 -7.86 -6.11 -0.84
C GLU A 28 -7.87 -5.09 -1.99
N ALA A 29 -8.38 -3.87 -1.77
CA ALA A 29 -8.34 -2.81 -2.77
C ALA A 29 -6.90 -2.37 -3.11
N CYS A 30 -6.02 -2.27 -2.11
CA CYS A 30 -4.59 -2.02 -2.34
C CYS A 30 -3.93 -3.16 -3.15
N MET A 31 -4.20 -4.42 -2.79
CA MET A 31 -3.70 -5.58 -3.54
C MET A 31 -4.20 -5.54 -4.99
N GLN A 32 -5.50 -5.29 -5.19
CA GLN A 32 -6.10 -5.21 -6.53
C GLN A 32 -5.48 -4.07 -7.35
N ALA A 33 -5.18 -2.93 -6.73
CA ALA A 33 -4.46 -1.85 -7.39
C ALA A 33 -3.07 -2.29 -7.83
N MET A 34 -2.31 -2.99 -6.99
CA MET A 34 -1.00 -3.54 -7.36
C MET A 34 -1.09 -4.61 -8.45
N PHE A 35 -2.13 -5.45 -8.42
CA PHE A 35 -2.31 -6.52 -9.40
C PHE A 35 -2.67 -5.98 -10.78
N TRP A 36 -3.51 -4.96 -10.82
CA TRP A 36 -4.00 -4.37 -12.06
C TRP A 36 -3.01 -3.40 -12.72
N HIS A 37 -2.24 -2.66 -11.92
CA HIS A 37 -1.16 -1.83 -12.43
C HIS A 37 0.11 -2.66 -12.54
N GLN A 38 0.59 -2.90 -13.75
CA GLN A 38 1.80 -3.70 -13.99
C GLN A 38 2.96 -2.81 -14.46
N GLY A 39 4.16 -3.38 -14.56
CA GLY A 39 5.35 -2.68 -15.07
C GLY A 39 5.91 -1.59 -14.14
N MET A 40 5.66 -1.66 -12.84
CA MET A 40 6.10 -0.66 -11.85
C MET A 40 7.44 -0.98 -11.18
N GLY A 41 8.27 -1.82 -11.83
CA GLY A 41 9.56 -2.29 -11.32
C GLY A 41 9.56 -3.76 -10.90
N GLY A 42 10.76 -4.25 -10.59
CA GLY A 42 11.02 -5.66 -10.27
C GLY A 42 10.80 -6.59 -11.47
N ARG A 43 10.93 -7.90 -11.23
CA ARG A 43 10.67 -8.96 -12.24
C ARG A 43 9.49 -9.86 -11.87
N PHE A 44 8.64 -9.40 -10.96
CA PHE A 44 7.56 -10.20 -10.38
C PHE A 44 6.58 -10.68 -11.46
N ASN A 45 6.08 -9.77 -12.30
CA ASN A 45 5.12 -10.10 -13.36
C ASN A 45 5.73 -10.99 -14.45
N ASP A 46 6.99 -10.78 -14.82
CA ASP A 46 7.70 -11.62 -15.79
C ASP A 46 7.69 -13.09 -15.35
N TYR A 47 7.85 -13.33 -14.04
CA TYR A 47 7.77 -14.67 -13.48
C TYR A 47 6.35 -15.22 -13.43
N LEU A 48 5.33 -14.40 -13.14
CA LEU A 48 3.92 -14.84 -13.16
C LEU A 48 3.44 -15.29 -14.55
N GLU A 49 4.13 -14.85 -15.61
CA GLU A 49 3.91 -15.29 -17.00
C GLU A 49 4.73 -16.53 -17.39
N SER A 50 5.70 -16.95 -16.56
CA SER A 50 6.60 -18.05 -16.87
C SER A 50 5.95 -19.45 -16.78
N ASP A 51 6.51 -20.39 -17.54
CA ASP A 51 6.15 -21.81 -17.46
C ASP A 51 6.45 -22.42 -16.08
N ALA A 52 7.49 -21.92 -15.40
CA ALA A 52 7.84 -22.36 -14.05
C ALA A 52 6.72 -22.04 -13.06
N TYR A 53 6.22 -20.80 -13.09
CA TYR A 53 5.07 -20.39 -12.27
C TYR A 53 3.81 -21.19 -12.61
N ARG A 54 3.50 -21.37 -13.91
CA ARG A 54 2.36 -22.16 -14.36
C ARG A 54 2.42 -23.60 -13.83
N SER A 55 3.58 -24.23 -13.89
CA SER A 55 3.80 -25.59 -13.37
C SER A 55 3.63 -25.66 -11.84
N ASN A 56 4.20 -24.70 -11.11
CA ASN A 56 4.07 -24.65 -9.65
C ASN A 56 2.63 -24.41 -9.21
N ALA A 57 1.92 -23.50 -9.87
CA ALA A 57 0.51 -23.22 -9.64
C ALA A 57 -0.36 -24.44 -9.98
N ASP A 58 -0.11 -25.14 -11.08
CA ASP A 58 -0.84 -26.35 -11.47
C ASP A 58 -0.77 -27.44 -10.40
N ARG A 59 0.43 -27.69 -9.85
CA ARG A 59 0.65 -28.64 -8.76
C ARG A 59 -0.16 -28.23 -7.52
N ALA A 60 -0.12 -26.96 -7.15
CA ALA A 60 -0.86 -26.44 -6.00
C ALA A 60 -2.38 -26.53 -6.20
N ILE A 61 -2.91 -26.17 -7.38
CA ILE A 61 -4.35 -26.24 -7.70
C ILE A 61 -4.85 -27.68 -7.62
N LYS A 62 -4.14 -28.63 -8.25
CA LYS A 62 -4.50 -30.06 -8.21
C LYS A 62 -4.47 -30.62 -6.79
N ALA A 63 -3.48 -30.23 -5.99
CA ALA A 63 -3.39 -30.61 -4.59
C ALA A 63 -4.54 -30.02 -3.76
N TYR A 64 -4.89 -28.75 -3.99
CA TYR A 64 -5.97 -28.05 -3.29
C TYR A 64 -7.34 -28.68 -3.58
N PHE A 65 -7.63 -28.98 -4.85
CA PHE A 65 -8.88 -29.63 -5.26
C PHE A 65 -8.87 -31.15 -5.15
N LYS A 66 -7.81 -31.75 -4.59
CA LYS A 66 -7.76 -33.20 -4.36
C LYS A 66 -8.95 -33.63 -3.50
N GLY A 67 -9.75 -34.55 -4.04
CA GLY A 67 -11.00 -35.04 -3.41
C GLY A 67 -12.27 -34.30 -3.85
N ASN A 68 -12.17 -33.28 -4.72
CA ASN A 68 -13.31 -32.58 -5.30
C ASN A 68 -13.29 -32.71 -6.83
N PRO A 69 -13.90 -33.76 -7.40
CA PRO A 69 -13.84 -34.04 -8.84
C PRO A 69 -14.53 -32.96 -9.69
N VAL A 70 -15.52 -32.26 -9.14
CA VAL A 70 -16.19 -31.14 -9.82
C VAL A 70 -15.21 -29.99 -10.06
N MET A 71 -14.47 -29.60 -9.03
CA MET A 71 -13.48 -28.52 -9.14
C MET A 71 -12.29 -28.90 -10.01
N LEU A 72 -11.85 -30.16 -9.96
CA LEU A 72 -10.81 -30.68 -10.86
C LEU A 72 -11.29 -30.69 -12.32
N GLY A 73 -12.55 -31.06 -12.57
CA GLY A 73 -13.15 -31.00 -13.90
C GLY A 73 -13.26 -29.56 -14.41
N LEU A 74 -13.67 -28.62 -13.55
CA LEU A 74 -13.75 -27.21 -13.89
C LEU A 74 -12.36 -26.62 -14.21
N TYR A 75 -11.34 -27.00 -13.45
CA TYR A 75 -9.95 -26.61 -13.73
C TYR A 75 -9.44 -27.18 -15.05
N ALA A 76 -9.77 -28.42 -15.38
CA ALA A 76 -9.40 -29.02 -16.67
C ALA A 76 -10.06 -28.30 -17.86
N LEU A 77 -11.30 -27.82 -17.71
CA LEU A 77 -12.02 -27.09 -18.76
C LEU A 77 -11.58 -25.63 -18.89
N PHE A 78 -11.30 -24.96 -17.76
CA PHE A 78 -10.95 -23.53 -17.72
C PHE A 78 -9.69 -23.30 -16.88
N PRO A 79 -8.51 -23.77 -17.33
CA PRO A 79 -7.29 -23.71 -16.54
C PRO A 79 -6.86 -22.27 -16.20
N GLU A 80 -6.96 -21.36 -17.17
CA GLU A 80 -6.57 -19.96 -16.99
C GLU A 80 -7.40 -19.25 -15.90
N MET A 81 -8.65 -19.65 -15.68
CA MET A 81 -9.50 -19.05 -14.64
C MET A 81 -8.88 -19.25 -13.25
N PHE A 82 -8.35 -20.45 -12.97
CA PHE A 82 -7.74 -20.75 -11.69
C PHE A 82 -6.30 -20.26 -11.62
N LEU A 83 -5.57 -20.31 -12.73
CA LEU A 83 -4.23 -19.71 -12.82
C LEU A 83 -4.28 -18.22 -12.45
N GLU A 84 -5.23 -17.48 -13.00
CA GLU A 84 -5.42 -16.05 -12.70
C GLU A 84 -5.77 -15.81 -11.23
N LYS A 85 -6.51 -16.73 -10.61
CA LYS A 85 -6.74 -16.69 -9.16
C LYS A 85 -5.48 -16.95 -8.35
N VAL A 86 -4.61 -17.85 -8.79
CA VAL A 86 -3.31 -18.05 -8.12
C VAL A 86 -2.41 -16.82 -8.28
N ARG A 87 -2.45 -16.12 -9.42
CA ARG A 87 -1.75 -14.84 -9.63
C ARG A 87 -2.23 -13.77 -8.66
N GLN A 88 -3.56 -13.65 -8.49
CA GLN A 88 -4.14 -12.78 -7.48
C GLN A 88 -3.66 -13.13 -6.06
N LEU A 89 -3.58 -14.43 -5.72
CA LEU A 89 -3.05 -14.90 -4.43
C LEU A 89 -1.55 -14.60 -4.26
N SER A 90 -0.75 -14.65 -5.31
CA SER A 90 0.65 -14.22 -5.26
C SER A 90 0.78 -12.73 -4.92
N TYR A 91 -0.11 -11.89 -5.42
CA TYR A 91 -0.16 -10.47 -5.05
C TYR A 91 -0.62 -10.23 -3.62
N TYR A 92 -1.55 -11.04 -3.09
CA TYR A 92 -1.88 -11.04 -1.67
C TYR A 92 -0.66 -11.39 -0.80
N ALA A 93 0.11 -12.42 -1.18
CA ALA A 93 1.33 -12.79 -0.48
C ALA A 93 2.37 -11.65 -0.53
N ASN A 94 2.56 -11.02 -1.69
CA ASN A 94 3.47 -9.89 -1.87
C ASN A 94 3.07 -8.70 -0.97
N LEU A 95 1.81 -8.26 -0.99
CA LEU A 95 1.33 -7.17 -0.13
C LEU A 95 1.47 -7.51 1.37
N GLY A 96 1.18 -8.76 1.75
CA GLY A 96 1.38 -9.22 3.12
C GLY A 96 2.84 -9.11 3.58
N LEU A 97 3.78 -9.56 2.73
CA LEU A 97 5.23 -9.43 2.98
C LEU A 97 5.70 -7.97 3.00
N PHE A 98 5.05 -7.09 2.23
CA PHE A 98 5.30 -5.65 2.30
C PHE A 98 4.96 -5.11 3.70
N TRP A 99 3.76 -5.38 4.21
CA TRP A 99 3.32 -4.88 5.51
C TRP A 99 3.94 -5.57 6.71
N GLU A 100 4.41 -6.82 6.57
CA GLU A 100 5.21 -7.50 7.60
C GLU A 100 6.49 -6.71 7.96
N VAL A 101 6.99 -5.92 7.00
CA VAL A 101 8.13 -5.03 7.21
C VAL A 101 7.69 -3.67 7.74
N MET A 102 6.69 -3.04 7.13
CA MET A 102 6.31 -1.67 7.50
C MET A 102 5.66 -1.56 8.88
N ALA A 103 4.93 -2.58 9.34
CA ALA A 103 4.27 -2.52 10.64
C ALA A 103 5.28 -2.40 11.81
N PRO A 104 6.31 -3.25 11.94
CA PRO A 104 7.37 -3.07 12.94
C PRO A 104 8.09 -1.72 12.85
N VAL A 105 8.34 -1.22 11.63
CA VAL A 105 8.97 0.09 11.42
C VAL A 105 8.12 1.20 12.03
N PHE A 106 6.81 1.19 11.81
CA PHE A 106 5.91 2.21 12.38
C PHE A 106 5.71 2.05 13.88
N PHE A 107 5.74 0.84 14.43
CA PHE A 107 5.71 0.63 15.89
C PHE A 107 6.95 1.22 16.56
N GLU A 108 8.15 0.88 16.08
CA GLU A 108 9.40 1.41 16.62
C GLU A 108 9.46 2.94 16.50
N MET A 109 8.97 3.50 15.37
CA MET A 109 8.93 4.95 15.20
C MET A 109 8.02 5.64 16.23
N SER A 110 6.90 5.01 16.61
CA SER A 110 6.04 5.50 17.69
C SER A 110 6.73 5.44 19.04
N ASP A 111 7.37 4.30 19.36
CA ASP A 111 8.07 4.11 20.64
C ASP A 111 9.21 5.12 20.81
N LEU A 112 10.00 5.35 19.75
CA LEU A 112 11.08 6.35 19.75
C LEU A 112 10.57 7.79 19.89
N TYR A 113 9.38 8.09 19.37
CA TYR A 113 8.73 9.39 19.58
C TYR A 113 8.31 9.56 21.05
N ASP A 114 7.68 8.54 21.64
CA ASP A 114 7.24 8.56 23.05
C ASP A 114 8.43 8.65 24.02
N GLU A 115 9.57 8.06 23.66
CA GLU A 115 10.84 8.16 24.39
C GLU A 115 11.54 9.53 24.23
N GLY A 116 11.04 10.41 23.35
CA GLY A 116 11.65 11.70 23.04
C GLY A 116 12.93 11.61 22.21
N LYS A 117 13.19 10.48 21.56
CA LYS A 117 14.35 10.24 20.69
C LYS A 117 14.12 10.70 19.24
N LEU A 118 12.86 10.76 18.80
CA LEU A 118 12.47 11.40 17.54
C LEU A 118 11.82 12.74 17.83
N THR A 119 12.49 13.82 17.47
CA THR A 119 12.08 15.20 17.81
C THR A 119 11.71 16.04 16.60
N SER A 120 12.05 15.58 15.40
CA SER A 120 11.78 16.30 14.15
C SER A 120 11.40 15.38 12.99
N VAL A 121 10.72 15.95 11.98
CA VAL A 121 10.35 15.21 10.75
C VAL A 121 11.57 14.69 9.99
N PRO A 122 12.68 15.44 9.82
CA PRO A 122 13.89 14.90 9.21
C PRO A 122 14.43 13.64 9.91
N GLU A 123 14.47 13.63 11.25
CA GLU A 123 14.90 12.45 12.02
C GLU A 123 13.99 11.25 11.78
N ALA A 124 12.66 11.46 11.74
CA ALA A 124 11.71 10.42 11.42
C ALA A 124 11.87 9.89 9.98
N MET A 125 12.16 10.78 9.03
CA MET A 125 12.43 10.40 7.64
C MET A 125 13.73 9.59 7.52
N ASP A 126 14.80 10.00 8.21
CA ASP A 126 16.07 9.27 8.22
C ASP A 126 15.90 7.88 8.84
N PHE A 127 15.10 7.76 9.91
CA PHE A 127 14.71 6.47 10.48
C PHE A 127 14.02 5.58 9.43
N LEU A 128 13.05 6.11 8.68
CA LEU A 128 12.38 5.37 7.60
C LEU A 128 13.34 4.94 6.49
N VAL A 129 14.25 5.83 6.05
CA VAL A 129 15.27 5.52 5.03
C VAL A 129 16.16 4.37 5.49
N ASN A 130 16.65 4.44 6.73
CA ASN A 130 17.48 3.38 7.32
C ASN A 130 16.72 2.06 7.44
N GLY A 131 15.45 2.12 7.86
CA GLY A 131 14.56 0.96 7.92
C GLY A 131 14.38 0.30 6.55
N ILE A 132 14.15 1.09 5.49
CA ILE A 132 14.04 0.61 4.10
C ILE A 132 15.32 -0.11 3.67
N PHE A 133 16.49 0.47 3.91
CA PHE A 133 17.76 -0.17 3.54
C PHE A 133 18.04 -1.45 4.31
N ALA A 134 17.71 -1.49 5.61
CA ALA A 134 17.93 -2.67 6.45
C ALA A 134 17.14 -3.91 5.98
N VAL A 135 15.99 -3.69 5.33
CA VAL A 135 15.07 -4.74 4.91
C VAL A 135 14.97 -4.90 3.39
N ALA A 136 15.67 -4.07 2.61
CA ALA A 136 15.61 -4.04 1.15
C ALA A 136 15.83 -5.41 0.51
N GLY A 137 16.72 -6.22 1.08
CA GLY A 137 17.05 -7.57 0.61
C GLY A 137 16.17 -8.70 1.16
N ARG A 138 15.13 -8.42 1.96
CA ARG A 138 14.24 -9.48 2.46
C ARG A 138 13.55 -10.19 1.29
N PRO A 139 13.42 -11.52 1.32
CA PRO A 139 12.91 -12.26 0.18
C PRO A 139 11.39 -12.07 0.01
N ILE A 140 10.94 -11.95 -1.24
CA ILE A 140 9.53 -12.05 -1.64
C ILE A 140 9.27 -13.44 -2.20
N TYR A 141 8.20 -14.09 -1.73
CA TYR A 141 7.87 -15.47 -2.08
C TYR A 141 6.37 -15.73 -1.91
N HIS A 142 5.89 -16.85 -2.46
CA HIS A 142 4.53 -17.32 -2.27
C HIS A 142 4.57 -18.81 -1.97
N HIS A 143 4.45 -19.14 -0.68
CA HIS A 143 4.38 -20.51 -0.20
C HIS A 143 2.96 -20.77 0.31
N VAL A 144 2.30 -21.80 -0.22
CA VAL A 144 0.96 -22.19 0.22
C VAL A 144 1.01 -23.55 0.91
N PHE A 145 0.36 -23.67 2.05
CA PHE A 145 0.29 -24.92 2.81
C PHE A 145 -1.05 -25.61 2.54
N ILE A 146 -1.00 -26.78 1.91
CA ILE A 146 -2.17 -27.57 1.54
C ILE A 146 -2.07 -28.93 2.22
N ARG A 147 -2.99 -29.21 3.16
CA ARG A 147 -3.04 -30.50 3.90
C ARG A 147 -1.70 -30.87 4.57
N GLY A 148 -0.98 -29.87 5.08
CA GLY A 148 0.30 -30.05 5.77
C GLY A 148 1.54 -30.08 4.86
N GLU A 149 1.37 -30.03 3.53
CA GLU A 149 2.46 -29.95 2.56
C GLU A 149 2.64 -28.50 2.08
N CYS A 150 3.89 -28.06 1.95
CA CYS A 150 4.26 -26.74 1.44
C CYS A 150 4.45 -26.79 -0.08
N PHE A 151 3.70 -25.97 -0.81
CA PHE A 151 3.86 -25.76 -2.25
C PHE A 151 4.47 -24.38 -2.47
N GLU A 152 5.68 -24.35 -3.00
CA GLU A 152 6.38 -23.12 -3.37
C GLU A 152 5.89 -22.67 -4.75
N ILE A 153 4.92 -21.77 -4.78
CA ILE A 153 4.38 -21.19 -6.01
C ILE A 153 5.41 -20.20 -6.60
N ILE A 154 5.95 -19.34 -5.74
CA ILE A 154 7.11 -18.50 -6.01
C ILE A 154 8.17 -18.86 -4.97
N PRO A 155 9.22 -19.60 -5.33
CA PRO A 155 10.25 -20.02 -4.39
C PRO A 155 11.19 -18.85 -4.07
N LYS A 156 11.78 -18.88 -2.88
CA LYS A 156 12.79 -17.87 -2.48
C LYS A 156 14.02 -17.85 -3.39
N SER A 157 14.30 -18.95 -4.09
CA SER A 157 15.42 -19.07 -5.04
C SER A 157 15.29 -18.18 -6.27
N GLU A 158 14.11 -17.62 -6.57
CA GLU A 158 13.94 -16.62 -7.64
C GLU A 158 14.71 -15.32 -7.35
N GLY A 159 15.10 -15.11 -6.08
CA GLY A 159 15.89 -13.95 -5.68
C GLY A 159 15.12 -12.64 -5.69
N PHE A 160 13.78 -12.69 -5.61
CA PHE A 160 12.97 -11.48 -5.43
C PHE A 160 13.19 -10.87 -4.07
N THR A 161 13.29 -9.55 -4.06
CA THR A 161 13.65 -8.73 -2.91
C THR A 161 12.54 -7.74 -2.59
N TRP A 162 12.44 -7.39 -1.32
CA TRP A 162 11.37 -6.53 -0.81
C TRP A 162 11.37 -5.15 -1.47
N LEU A 163 12.54 -4.55 -1.72
CA LEU A 163 12.61 -3.21 -2.30
C LEU A 163 12.02 -3.16 -3.73
N TYR A 164 12.49 -4.03 -4.61
CA TYR A 164 12.15 -3.97 -6.04
C TYR A 164 10.81 -4.64 -6.36
N GLU A 165 10.45 -5.71 -5.68
CA GLU A 165 9.24 -6.48 -5.99
C GLU A 165 8.02 -6.09 -5.16
N ALA A 166 8.20 -5.39 -4.04
CA ALA A 166 7.09 -5.03 -3.15
C ALA A 166 7.01 -3.51 -2.88
N ALA A 167 8.08 -2.90 -2.37
CA ALA A 167 8.04 -1.50 -1.90
C ALA A 167 7.86 -0.48 -3.03
N LEU A 168 8.70 -0.51 -4.07
CA LEU A 168 8.57 0.42 -5.19
C LEU A 168 7.24 0.24 -5.95
N PRO A 169 6.82 -0.99 -6.31
CA PRO A 169 5.51 -1.20 -6.93
C PRO A 169 4.34 -0.77 -6.04
N TYR A 170 4.42 -0.97 -4.72
CA TYR A 170 3.39 -0.54 -3.78
C TYR A 170 3.23 0.99 -3.78
N VAL A 171 4.33 1.73 -3.68
CA VAL A 171 4.30 3.20 -3.68
C VAL A 171 3.69 3.71 -4.98
N GLU A 172 4.09 3.17 -6.13
CA GLU A 172 3.53 3.57 -7.42
C GLU A 172 2.02 3.21 -7.51
N ALA A 173 1.65 1.99 -7.15
CA ALA A 173 0.28 1.49 -7.29
C ALA A 173 -0.71 2.14 -6.31
N VAL A 174 -0.30 2.36 -5.07
CA VAL A 174 -1.21 2.75 -3.98
C VAL A 174 -1.08 4.24 -3.66
N PHE A 175 0.13 4.80 -3.67
CA PHE A 175 0.33 6.20 -3.28
C PHE A 175 0.13 7.17 -4.44
N TYR A 176 0.55 6.79 -5.65
CA TYR A 176 0.34 7.61 -6.85
C TYR A 176 -0.95 7.23 -7.57
N ARG A 177 -1.08 5.97 -8.02
CA ARG A 177 -2.11 5.61 -9.00
C ARG A 177 -3.47 5.32 -8.41
N THR A 178 -3.61 4.16 -7.78
CA THR A 178 -4.83 3.47 -7.35
C THR A 178 -5.99 3.52 -8.36
N SER A 179 -7.06 2.76 -8.10
CA SER A 179 -8.26 2.83 -8.96
C SER A 179 -9.05 4.13 -8.70
N PRO A 180 -9.63 4.77 -9.74
CA PRO A 180 -10.43 5.97 -9.58
C PRO A 180 -11.59 5.77 -8.60
N PHE A 181 -11.81 6.73 -7.70
CA PHE A 181 -12.88 6.57 -6.72
C PHE A 181 -14.25 6.73 -7.40
N ARG A 182 -15.12 5.73 -7.16
CA ARG A 182 -16.45 5.65 -7.75
C ARG A 182 -17.35 6.83 -7.36
N GLY A 183 -17.11 7.43 -6.20
CA GLY A 183 -17.81 8.62 -5.73
C GLY A 183 -17.31 9.94 -6.29
N THR A 184 -16.12 10.00 -6.92
CA THR A 184 -15.52 11.27 -7.38
C THR A 184 -15.29 11.36 -8.88
N LYS A 185 -15.23 10.23 -9.59
CA LYS A 185 -14.97 10.18 -11.04
C LYS A 185 -16.01 9.34 -11.77
N SER A 186 -16.44 9.84 -12.92
CA SER A 186 -17.32 9.10 -13.83
C SER A 186 -16.51 8.16 -14.71
N TYR A 187 -16.86 6.87 -14.68
CA TYR A 187 -16.32 5.86 -15.59
C TYR A 187 -16.99 5.88 -16.98
N ASN A 188 -17.84 6.88 -17.25
CA ASN A 188 -18.41 7.07 -18.57
C ASN A 188 -17.29 7.35 -19.58
N ALA A 189 -17.08 6.41 -20.51
CA ALA A 189 -16.06 6.50 -21.55
C ALA A 189 -16.22 7.74 -22.45
N GLN A 190 -17.43 8.30 -22.57
CA GLN A 190 -17.66 9.52 -23.34
C GLN A 190 -17.22 10.80 -22.61
N ALA A 191 -17.19 10.76 -21.29
CA ALA A 191 -16.88 11.92 -20.45
C ALA A 191 -15.38 12.15 -20.29
N ASN A 192 -14.54 11.17 -20.65
CA ASN A 192 -13.08 11.23 -20.58
C ASN A 192 -12.52 11.73 -19.23
N GLN A 193 -13.22 11.42 -18.11
CA GLN A 193 -12.78 11.83 -16.77
C GLN A 193 -11.74 10.88 -16.16
N VAL A 194 -11.73 9.63 -16.60
CA VAL A 194 -10.71 8.64 -16.25
C VAL A 194 -9.76 8.51 -17.44
N PRO A 195 -8.44 8.68 -17.26
CA PRO A 195 -7.46 8.52 -18.33
C PRO A 195 -7.54 7.14 -18.98
N ALA A 196 -7.18 7.07 -20.26
CA ALA A 196 -7.07 5.81 -20.98
C ALA A 196 -5.79 5.03 -20.60
N ASP A 197 -4.71 5.75 -20.30
CA ASP A 197 -3.45 5.16 -19.87
C ASP A 197 -3.39 5.08 -18.33
N GLN A 198 -3.03 3.90 -17.81
CA GLN A 198 -2.81 3.67 -16.39
C GLN A 198 -1.66 4.52 -15.80
N ALA A 199 -0.67 4.89 -16.62
CA ALA A 199 0.43 5.74 -16.17
C ALA A 199 -0.05 7.14 -15.74
N ASP A 200 -1.22 7.57 -16.22
CA ASP A 200 -1.83 8.84 -15.87
C ASP A 200 -2.77 8.76 -14.68
N PHE A 201 -2.86 7.62 -13.98
CA PHE A 201 -3.73 7.50 -12.82
C PHE A 201 -3.13 8.26 -11.64
N HIS A 202 -3.92 9.14 -11.03
CA HIS A 202 -3.52 10.03 -9.95
C HIS A 202 -4.63 10.10 -8.89
N TYR A 203 -5.00 8.94 -8.36
CA TYR A 203 -6.08 8.80 -7.38
C TYR A 203 -5.56 8.30 -6.03
N GLY A 204 -4.25 8.03 -5.93
CA GLY A 204 -3.63 7.53 -4.71
C GLY A 204 -3.63 8.57 -3.60
N ILE A 205 -3.15 8.18 -2.41
CA ILE A 205 -3.24 9.05 -1.22
C ILE A 205 -2.57 10.42 -1.42
N LEU A 206 -1.59 10.55 -2.30
CA LEU A 206 -0.89 11.82 -2.57
C LEU A 206 -1.69 12.79 -3.48
N TYR A 207 -2.80 12.31 -4.05
CA TYR A 207 -3.70 13.09 -4.90
C TYR A 207 -5.15 13.08 -4.38
N ALA A 208 -5.44 12.22 -3.42
CA ALA A 208 -6.78 12.03 -2.87
C ALA A 208 -7.32 13.32 -2.23
N ASP A 209 -8.56 13.66 -2.58
CA ASP A 209 -9.37 14.58 -1.79
C ASP A 209 -9.89 13.83 -0.55
N VAL A 210 -9.54 14.34 0.63
CA VAL A 210 -9.86 13.70 1.92
C VAL A 210 -11.11 14.27 2.60
N PHE A 211 -11.64 15.40 2.12
CA PHE A 211 -12.88 15.96 2.68
C PHE A 211 -14.12 15.07 2.51
N PRO A 212 -14.30 14.29 1.43
CA PRO A 212 -15.45 13.41 1.31
C PRO A 212 -15.28 12.07 2.07
N VAL A 213 -14.23 11.89 2.88
CA VAL A 213 -14.11 10.71 3.76
C VAL A 213 -15.34 10.61 4.67
N GLY A 214 -15.86 9.39 4.83
CA GLY A 214 -17.13 9.15 5.54
C GLY A 214 -18.37 9.15 4.64
N SER A 215 -18.23 9.57 3.37
CA SER A 215 -19.32 9.53 2.38
C SER A 215 -19.30 8.26 1.51
N ALA A 216 -20.39 8.03 0.78
CA ALA A 216 -20.54 6.86 -0.08
C ALA A 216 -19.60 6.92 -1.31
N GLY A 217 -19.00 5.77 -1.65
CA GLY A 217 -18.16 5.64 -2.84
C GLY A 217 -16.72 6.12 -2.69
N ILE A 218 -16.26 6.36 -1.45
CA ILE A 218 -14.91 6.83 -1.10
C ILE A 218 -14.16 5.71 -0.33
N PRO A 219 -13.33 4.90 -1.00
CA PRO A 219 -12.67 3.73 -0.39
C PRO A 219 -11.78 4.03 0.84
N PRO A 220 -10.99 5.12 0.90
CA PRO A 220 -10.15 5.43 2.06
C PRO A 220 -10.90 5.52 3.39
N THR A 221 -12.22 5.76 3.36
CA THR A 221 -13.08 5.75 4.56
C THR A 221 -12.93 4.46 5.37
N LEU A 222 -12.76 3.32 4.72
CA LEU A 222 -12.59 2.02 5.39
C LEU A 222 -11.34 2.01 6.28
N LEU A 223 -10.23 2.54 5.78
CA LEU A 223 -8.99 2.65 6.55
C LEU A 223 -9.10 3.71 7.64
N MET A 224 -9.71 4.87 7.35
CA MET A 224 -9.84 5.94 8.35
C MET A 224 -10.70 5.48 9.53
N GLN A 225 -11.78 4.73 9.28
CA GLN A 225 -12.59 4.13 10.34
C GLN A 225 -11.77 3.12 11.16
N ASP A 226 -11.01 2.24 10.51
CA ASP A 226 -10.15 1.28 11.21
C ASP A 226 -9.11 1.97 12.09
N MET A 227 -8.45 3.02 11.57
CA MET A 227 -7.41 3.75 12.27
C MET A 227 -7.96 4.58 13.44
N LEU A 228 -9.21 5.05 13.35
CA LEU A 228 -9.87 5.82 14.40
C LEU A 228 -9.90 5.05 15.74
N HIS A 229 -10.18 3.74 15.70
CA HIS A 229 -10.23 2.89 16.91
C HIS A 229 -8.86 2.72 17.61
N PHE A 230 -7.77 3.10 16.94
CA PHE A 230 -6.40 2.94 17.42
C PHE A 230 -5.68 4.28 17.56
N LEU A 231 -6.41 5.40 17.60
CA LEU A 231 -5.79 6.69 17.85
C LEU A 231 -5.12 6.74 19.23
N PRO A 232 -3.94 7.36 19.32
CA PRO A 232 -3.33 7.68 20.60
C PRO A 232 -4.05 8.88 21.26
N PRO A 233 -4.08 8.97 22.61
CA PRO A 233 -4.83 10.01 23.32
C PRO A 233 -4.44 11.44 22.92
N TYR A 234 -3.16 11.69 22.58
CA TYR A 234 -2.70 13.03 22.19
C TYR A 234 -3.27 13.50 20.84
N LEU A 235 -3.55 12.57 19.90
CA LEU A 235 -4.23 12.93 18.65
C LEU A 235 -5.73 13.12 18.86
N GLU A 236 -6.35 12.30 19.72
CA GLU A 236 -7.77 12.49 20.09
C GLU A 236 -8.02 13.87 20.69
N GLU A 237 -7.17 14.30 21.63
CA GLU A 237 -7.24 15.63 22.23
C GLU A 237 -7.02 16.74 21.20
N MET A 238 -6.01 16.59 20.34
CA MET A 238 -5.75 17.55 19.27
C MET A 238 -6.94 17.70 18.32
N TYR A 239 -7.59 16.60 17.92
CA TYR A 239 -8.75 16.66 17.03
C TYR A 239 -9.98 17.26 17.71
N ARG A 240 -10.18 16.98 19.01
CA ARG A 240 -11.28 17.52 19.80
C ARG A 240 -11.25 19.05 19.89
N GLU A 241 -10.06 19.64 19.96
CA GLU A 241 -9.87 21.09 20.04
C GLU A 241 -9.90 21.80 18.68
N HIS A 242 -10.09 21.06 17.58
CA HIS A 242 -9.97 21.58 16.23
C HIS A 242 -11.28 21.49 15.43
N LYS A 243 -11.53 22.46 14.53
CA LYS A 243 -12.69 22.54 13.62
C LYS A 243 -14.03 22.11 14.26
N ARG A 244 -14.56 20.94 13.89
CA ARG A 244 -15.84 20.41 14.38
C ARG A 244 -15.66 19.37 15.51
N GLY A 245 -14.48 19.34 16.11
CA GLY A 245 -14.14 18.48 17.24
C GLY A 245 -14.30 17.01 16.88
N GLU A 246 -15.17 16.32 17.63
CA GLU A 246 -15.41 14.89 17.45
C GLU A 246 -16.24 14.57 16.19
N GLU A 247 -16.93 15.55 15.59
CA GLU A 247 -17.85 15.30 14.46
C GLU A 247 -17.14 15.00 13.14
N ASP A 248 -15.94 15.53 12.92
CA ASP A 248 -15.18 15.40 11.67
C ASP A 248 -13.83 14.68 11.83
N GLN A 249 -13.67 13.88 12.90
CA GLN A 249 -12.44 13.14 13.19
C GLN A 249 -11.91 12.31 12.02
N LEU A 250 -12.79 11.70 11.23
CA LEU A 250 -12.37 10.92 10.05
C LEU A 250 -11.69 11.79 8.98
N ILE A 251 -12.14 13.03 8.81
CA ILE A 251 -11.55 13.97 7.85
C ILE A 251 -10.20 14.46 8.39
N GLN A 252 -10.15 14.87 9.67
CA GLN A 252 -8.91 15.29 10.33
C GLN A 252 -7.85 14.17 10.28
N LEU A 253 -8.26 12.93 10.58
CA LEU A 253 -7.43 11.73 10.47
C LEU A 253 -6.99 11.46 9.01
N GLY A 254 -7.87 11.67 8.03
CA GLY A 254 -7.51 11.59 6.61
C GLY A 254 -6.38 12.54 6.23
N ILE A 255 -6.43 13.78 6.73
CA ILE A 255 -5.40 14.81 6.47
C ILE A 255 -4.08 14.44 7.17
N THR A 256 -4.10 14.03 8.43
CA THR A 256 -2.87 13.63 9.14
C THR A 256 -2.26 12.37 8.54
N PHE A 257 -3.08 11.41 8.12
CA PHE A 257 -2.63 10.23 7.39
C PHE A 257 -1.99 10.62 6.05
N GLN A 258 -2.60 11.53 5.29
CA GLN A 258 -2.04 12.04 4.03
C GLN A 258 -0.67 12.71 4.25
N ARG A 259 -0.52 13.55 5.29
CA ARG A 259 0.78 14.14 5.67
C ARG A 259 1.82 13.08 6.00
N SER A 260 1.45 12.04 6.76
CA SER A 260 2.33 10.91 7.05
C SER A 260 2.77 10.18 5.78
N MET A 261 1.85 9.94 4.83
CA MET A 261 2.17 9.28 3.56
C MET A 261 3.07 10.13 2.65
N TYR A 262 3.00 11.46 2.73
CA TYR A 262 4.00 12.33 2.10
C TYR A 262 5.40 12.11 2.69
N ASN A 263 5.54 12.09 4.02
CA ASN A 263 6.84 11.83 4.66
C ASN A 263 7.38 10.43 4.30
N VAL A 264 6.54 9.40 4.28
CA VAL A 264 6.91 8.06 3.84
C VAL A 264 7.37 8.08 2.37
N THR A 265 6.65 8.78 1.49
CA THR A 265 7.04 8.91 0.07
C THR A 265 8.35 9.66 -0.08
N SER A 266 8.58 10.71 0.71
CA SER A 266 9.85 11.44 0.73
C SER A 266 11.00 10.55 1.19
N ALA A 267 10.79 9.69 2.20
CA ALA A 267 11.78 8.70 2.61
C ALA A 267 12.10 7.70 1.48
N VAL A 268 11.10 7.23 0.74
CA VAL A 268 11.32 6.35 -0.43
C VAL A 268 12.11 7.06 -1.52
N ILE A 269 11.78 8.32 -1.84
CA ILE A 269 12.51 9.12 -2.83
C ILE A 269 13.98 9.30 -2.40
N GLN A 270 14.22 9.57 -1.11
CA GLN A 270 15.57 9.71 -0.57
C GLN A 270 16.34 8.40 -0.59
N ALA A 271 15.71 7.28 -0.21
CA ALA A 271 16.31 5.96 -0.27
C ALA A 271 16.68 5.58 -1.71
N LEU A 272 15.80 5.85 -2.68
CA LEU A 272 16.06 5.59 -4.09
C LEU A 272 17.24 6.42 -4.62
N ARG A 273 17.32 7.70 -4.24
CA ARG A 273 18.47 8.56 -4.57
C ARG A 273 19.75 8.03 -3.93
N CYS A 274 19.74 7.62 -2.66
CA CYS A 274 20.89 6.96 -2.02
C CYS A 274 21.33 5.70 -2.78
N ALA A 275 20.38 4.91 -3.28
CA ALA A 275 20.67 3.62 -3.92
C ALA A 275 21.22 3.77 -5.35
N LEU A 276 20.78 4.79 -6.09
CA LEU A 276 21.03 4.92 -7.53
C LEU A 276 21.94 6.09 -7.90
N LEU A 277 22.13 7.06 -7.01
CA LEU A 277 22.79 8.33 -7.31
C LEU A 277 23.82 8.66 -6.23
N TYR A 278 24.05 9.95 -5.98
CA TYR A 278 25.18 10.45 -5.21
C TYR A 278 24.75 10.96 -3.83
N PRO A 279 25.66 11.01 -2.84
CA PRO A 279 25.44 11.70 -1.57
C PRO A 279 25.12 13.19 -1.77
N LEU A 280 24.45 13.80 -0.78
CA LEU A 280 24.09 15.22 -0.85
C LEU A 280 25.28 16.15 -0.54
N ASP A 281 26.30 15.63 0.14
CA ASP A 281 27.55 16.31 0.48
C ASP A 281 28.67 16.07 -0.56
N ASP A 282 28.33 15.50 -1.72
CA ASP A 282 29.26 15.32 -2.82
C ASP A 282 29.74 16.69 -3.35
N THR A 283 31.04 16.80 -3.61
CA THR A 283 31.67 18.06 -4.05
C THR A 283 31.66 18.22 -5.58
N ASN A 284 31.34 17.16 -6.34
CA ASN A 284 31.29 17.21 -7.79
C ASN A 284 29.96 17.85 -8.26
N PRO A 285 30.00 19.00 -8.98
CA PRO A 285 28.78 19.66 -9.46
C PRO A 285 27.92 18.77 -10.38
N GLU A 286 28.53 17.86 -11.16
CA GLU A 286 27.78 16.94 -12.03
C GLU A 286 27.00 15.90 -11.21
N HIS A 287 27.55 15.46 -10.07
CA HIS A 287 26.86 14.53 -9.16
C HIS A 287 25.65 15.21 -8.51
N LEU A 288 25.81 16.44 -8.04
CA LEU A 288 24.71 17.24 -7.49
C LEU A 288 23.65 17.56 -8.56
N MET A 289 24.07 17.79 -9.81
CA MET A 289 23.16 17.99 -10.93
C MET A 289 22.35 16.72 -11.26
N ALA A 290 22.95 15.53 -11.18
CA ALA A 290 22.24 14.27 -11.34
C ALA A 290 21.17 14.08 -10.26
N ASN A 291 21.50 14.38 -9.00
CA ASN A 291 20.53 14.39 -7.89
C ASN A 291 19.39 15.38 -8.15
N ARG A 292 19.71 16.60 -8.59
CA ARG A 292 18.71 17.62 -8.93
C ARG A 292 17.75 17.14 -10.01
N ARG A 293 18.26 16.63 -11.13
CA ARG A 293 17.41 16.11 -12.24
C ARG A 293 16.49 14.99 -11.77
N PHE A 294 16.99 14.11 -10.90
CA PHE A 294 16.18 13.07 -10.30
C PHE A 294 15.03 13.65 -9.44
N PHE A 295 15.33 14.61 -8.55
CA PHE A 295 14.29 15.24 -7.74
C PHE A 295 13.30 16.04 -8.58
N GLU A 296 13.77 16.76 -9.60
CA GLU A 296 12.91 17.46 -10.58
C GLU A 296 11.95 16.46 -11.25
N ALA A 297 12.44 15.33 -11.75
CA ALA A 297 11.59 14.30 -12.34
C ALA A 297 10.55 13.71 -11.35
N GLN A 298 10.88 13.60 -10.06
CA GLN A 298 9.90 13.19 -9.05
C GLN A 298 8.88 14.29 -8.77
N MET A 299 9.30 15.56 -8.73
CA MET A 299 8.42 16.70 -8.48
C MET A 299 7.51 17.03 -9.68
N ASP A 300 7.96 16.77 -10.90
CA ASP A 300 7.18 16.94 -12.13
C ASP A 300 5.87 16.13 -12.10
N ARG A 301 5.87 15.01 -11.37
CA ARG A 301 4.67 14.19 -11.14
C ARG A 301 3.57 14.96 -10.41
N PHE A 302 3.94 15.91 -9.55
CA PHE A 302 3.04 16.76 -8.75
C PHE A 302 2.71 18.11 -9.40
N LEU A 303 3.16 18.39 -10.63
CA LEU A 303 2.73 19.59 -11.37
C LEU A 303 1.28 19.51 -11.85
N ARG A 304 0.64 18.35 -11.71
CA ARG A 304 -0.76 18.12 -12.04
C ARG A 304 -1.68 18.89 -11.08
N PRO A 305 -2.80 19.46 -11.56
CA PRO A 305 -3.71 20.23 -10.71
C PRO A 305 -4.37 19.40 -9.60
N GLU A 306 -4.42 18.07 -9.72
CA GLU A 306 -4.96 17.17 -8.71
C GLU A 306 -4.00 16.92 -7.54
N ALA A 307 -2.74 17.32 -7.64
CA ALA A 307 -1.74 17.09 -6.60
C ALA A 307 -2.06 17.88 -5.33
N ARG A 308 -2.01 17.20 -4.18
CA ARG A 308 -2.29 17.80 -2.86
C ARG A 308 -1.05 18.33 -2.15
N LEU A 309 0.10 18.34 -2.83
CA LEU A 309 1.36 18.78 -2.26
C LEU A 309 1.30 20.24 -1.79
N PRO A 310 0.74 21.20 -2.54
CA PRO A 310 0.59 22.58 -2.04
C PRO A 310 -0.33 22.68 -0.82
N ASP A 311 -1.41 21.89 -0.78
CA ASP A 311 -2.39 21.89 0.31
C ASP A 311 -1.72 21.47 1.62
N ILE A 312 -0.95 20.37 1.62
CA ILE A 312 -0.31 19.85 2.85
C ILE A 312 0.79 20.76 3.43
N GLN A 313 1.37 21.66 2.62
CA GLN A 313 2.33 22.66 3.12
C GLN A 313 1.65 23.74 3.97
N SER A 314 0.35 23.94 3.80
CA SER A 314 -0.40 24.90 4.60
C SER A 314 -0.66 24.35 6.01
N GLN A 315 -0.47 25.20 7.02
CA GLN A 315 -0.89 24.87 8.39
C GLN A 315 -2.41 24.86 8.55
N ASP A 316 -3.14 25.55 7.66
CA ASP A 316 -4.59 25.68 7.71
C ASP A 316 -5.33 24.48 7.08
N TYR A 317 -4.61 23.63 6.35
CA TYR A 317 -5.12 22.37 5.81
C TYR A 317 -5.12 21.30 6.90
N ARG A 318 -6.15 21.32 7.73
CA ARG A 318 -6.33 20.47 8.90
C ARG A 318 -7.80 20.16 9.15
#